data_AF-A0A4Q1A140-F1
#
_entry.id   AF-A0A4Q1A140-F1
#
_cell.length_a   1.000
_cell.length_b   1.000
_cell.length_c   1.000
_cell.angle_alpha   90.00
_cell.angle_beta   90.00
_cell.angle_gamma   90.00
#
_symmetry.space_group_name_H-M   'P 1'
#
loop_
_entity.id
_entity.type
_entity.pdbx_description
1 polymer ?
#
loop_
_entity_poly.entity_id
_entity_poly.type
_entity_poly.pdbx_seq_one_letter_code
_entity_poly.pdbx_strand_id
1 'polypeptide(L)'
;MKNIILSIFFITQSLNASLNINVDGNTHLKGSLISSDEDNLNLTTDTLTFANLSNSSYSSSKTLGGSISSNVKGDVSNLGYNSENSLETNTSKPLATLGTGNIIIKDKDNSDDMDRLNRDKDNVNKDLYSSQME
;
A
#
# COMPACT_ATOMS: atom_id res chain seq x y z
N MET A 1 -25.51 11.06 10.99
CA MET A 1 -25.10 10.55 9.66
C MET A 1 -24.85 9.06 9.81
N LYS A 2 -25.44 8.22 8.94
CA LYS A 2 -25.27 6.75 8.98
C LYS A 2 -24.14 6.37 8.03
N ASN A 3 -23.10 5.73 8.54
CA ASN A 3 -22.00 5.24 7.73
C ASN A 3 -22.25 3.75 7.45
N ILE A 4 -22.34 3.37 6.18
CA ILE A 4 -22.32 1.97 5.74
C ILE A 4 -20.87 1.61 5.46
N ILE A 5 -20.37 0.56 6.11
CA ILE A 5 -19.06 -0.04 5.80
C ILE A 5 -19.36 -1.30 4.98
N LEU A 6 -18.98 -1.29 3.71
CA LEU A 6 -19.20 -2.39 2.77
C LEU A 6 -17.89 -3.16 2.60
N SER A 7 -17.78 -4.32 3.24
CA SER A 7 -16.64 -5.23 3.07
C SER A 7 -17.01 -6.28 2.02
N ILE A 8 -16.61 -6.06 0.76
CA ILE A 8 -16.79 -7.06 -0.31
C ILE A 8 -15.44 -7.70 -0.64
N PHE A 9 -15.38 -9.03 -0.56
CA PHE A 9 -14.24 -9.84 -0.99
C PHE A 9 -14.64 -10.55 -2.29
N PHE A 10 -14.18 -10.06 -3.44
CA PHE A 10 -14.39 -10.72 -4.73
C PHE A 10 -13.20 -11.64 -5.02
N ILE A 11 -13.45 -12.95 -5.18
CA ILE A 11 -12.47 -13.87 -5.77
C ILE A 11 -12.75 -13.88 -7.28
N THR A 12 -11.99 -13.10 -8.06
CA THR A 12 -12.13 -13.10 -9.53
C THR A 12 -11.25 -14.19 -10.11
N GLN A 13 -11.86 -15.30 -10.54
CA GLN A 13 -11.22 -16.21 -11.49
C GLN A 13 -11.38 -15.58 -12.87
N SER A 14 -10.27 -15.43 -13.60
CA SER A 14 -10.16 -14.77 -14.91
C SER A 14 -11.43 -14.91 -15.77
N LEU A 15 -12.18 -13.82 -15.81
CA LEU A 15 -13.21 -13.51 -16.79
C LEU A 15 -12.78 -12.15 -17.32
N ASN A 16 -12.83 -11.94 -18.64
CA ASN A 16 -12.66 -10.63 -19.28
C ASN A 16 -13.83 -9.69 -18.88
N ALA A 17 -14.03 -9.47 -17.58
CA ALA A 17 -15.19 -8.85 -16.99
C ALA A 17 -14.79 -7.46 -16.49
N SER A 18 -15.46 -6.44 -17.03
CA SER A 18 -15.24 -5.06 -16.60
C SER A 18 -15.81 -4.80 -15.21
N LEU A 19 -15.01 -4.15 -14.37
CA LEU A 19 -15.45 -3.64 -13.07
C LEU A 19 -16.15 -2.30 -13.30
N ASN A 20 -17.49 -2.31 -13.23
CA ASN A 20 -18.31 -1.12 -13.40
C ASN A 20 -18.72 -0.57 -12.03
N ILE A 21 -18.35 0.68 -11.74
CA ILE A 21 -18.66 1.38 -10.49
C ILE A 21 -19.40 2.67 -10.85
N ASN A 22 -20.65 2.79 -10.41
CA ASN A 22 -21.45 3.99 -10.53
C ASN A 22 -21.71 4.57 -9.15
N VAL A 23 -21.28 5.81 -8.93
CA VAL A 23 -21.51 6.56 -7.71
C VAL A 23 -22.25 7.83 -8.09
N ASP A 24 -23.46 8.01 -7.57
CA ASP A 24 -24.27 9.19 -7.89
C ASP A 24 -23.76 10.48 -7.24
N GLY A 25 -22.91 10.38 -6.23
CA GLY A 25 -22.30 11.50 -5.52
C GLY A 25 -20.77 11.48 -5.57
N ASN A 26 -20.14 11.76 -4.43
CA ASN A 26 -18.69 11.83 -4.33
C ASN A 26 -18.05 10.45 -4.15
N THR A 27 -17.05 10.14 -4.97
CA THR A 27 -16.08 9.08 -4.69
C THR A 27 -14.91 9.70 -3.91
N HIS A 28 -14.72 9.29 -2.65
CA HIS A 28 -13.61 9.78 -1.83
C HIS A 28 -12.56 8.68 -1.60
N LEU A 29 -11.34 8.89 -2.09
CA LEU A 29 -10.23 7.96 -1.92
C LEU A 29 -9.31 8.44 -0.81
N LYS A 30 -9.24 7.71 0.32
CA LYS A 30 -8.32 8.04 1.42
C LYS A 30 -7.29 6.94 1.67
N GLY A 31 -6.15 7.01 0.99
CA GLY A 31 -5.15 5.93 0.99
C GLY A 31 -5.69 4.59 0.50
N SER A 32 -6.80 4.61 -0.25
CA SER A 32 -7.49 3.44 -0.77
C SER A 32 -7.12 3.21 -2.24
N LEU A 33 -7.13 1.96 -2.67
CA LEU A 33 -6.95 1.53 -4.05
C LEU A 33 -8.31 1.15 -4.65
N ILE A 34 -8.67 1.76 -5.79
CA ILE A 34 -9.71 1.25 -6.68
C ILE A 34 -9.05 0.90 -8.00
N SER A 35 -9.03 -0.38 -8.38
CA SER A 35 -8.43 -0.82 -9.64
C SER A 35 -9.15 -2.05 -10.19
N SER A 36 -8.86 -2.35 -11.45
CA SER A 36 -9.23 -3.60 -12.12
C SER A 36 -7.99 -4.25 -12.73
N ASP A 37 -8.16 -5.45 -13.25
CA ASP A 37 -7.17 -6.12 -14.09
C ASP A 37 -7.28 -5.61 -15.52
N GLU A 38 -6.13 -5.40 -16.18
CA GLU A 38 -6.04 -5.06 -17.61
C GLU A 38 -6.96 -3.91 -18.06
N ASP A 39 -6.91 -2.76 -17.39
CA ASP A 39 -7.65 -1.53 -17.73
C ASP A 39 -9.18 -1.64 -17.77
N ASN A 40 -9.74 -2.72 -17.22
CA ASN A 40 -11.16 -3.01 -17.27
C ASN A 40 -12.01 -2.25 -16.22
N LEU A 41 -11.50 -1.16 -15.65
CA LEU A 41 -12.22 -0.31 -14.70
C LEU A 41 -13.07 0.73 -15.44
N ASN A 42 -14.38 0.73 -15.17
CA ASN A 42 -15.29 1.78 -15.59
C ASN A 42 -15.86 2.48 -14.34
N LEU A 43 -15.34 3.66 -14.01
CA LEU A 43 -15.82 4.46 -12.86
C LEU A 43 -16.58 5.67 -13.37
N THR A 44 -17.84 5.80 -12.96
CA THR A 44 -18.61 7.05 -13.10
C THR A 44 -18.94 7.59 -11.73
N THR A 45 -18.59 8.85 -11.48
CA THR A 45 -18.86 9.55 -10.22
C THR A 45 -19.30 10.99 -10.49
N ASP A 46 -20.01 11.61 -9.55
CA ASP A 46 -20.36 13.03 -9.68
C ASP A 46 -19.11 13.88 -9.44
N THR A 47 -18.54 13.78 -8.24
CA THR A 47 -17.23 14.34 -7.88
C THR A 47 -16.23 13.24 -7.49
N LEU A 48 -14.93 13.54 -7.62
CA LEU A 48 -13.83 12.71 -7.11
C LEU A 48 -12.96 13.54 -6.19
N THR A 49 -12.74 13.07 -4.97
CA THR A 49 -11.82 13.70 -4.01
C THR A 49 -10.85 12.67 -3.46
N PHE A 50 -9.64 13.09 -3.12
CA PHE A 50 -8.65 12.15 -2.63
C PHE A 50 -7.64 12.74 -1.64
N ALA A 51 -7.19 11.87 -0.73
CA ALA A 51 -6.16 12.17 0.24
C ALA A 51 -5.32 10.94 0.52
N ASN A 52 -4.02 11.11 0.75
CA ASN A 52 -3.19 10.01 1.24
C ASN A 52 -3.55 9.69 2.70
N LEU A 53 -3.40 8.43 3.11
CA LEU A 53 -3.60 8.08 4.52
C LEU A 53 -2.43 8.62 5.35
N SER A 54 -2.72 9.30 6.45
CA SER A 54 -1.68 9.89 7.33
C SER A 54 -1.03 8.89 8.29
N ASN A 55 -1.50 7.64 8.32
CA ASN A 55 -0.99 6.63 9.25
C ASN A 55 0.26 5.98 8.67
N SER A 56 1.37 6.07 9.41
CA SER A 56 2.65 5.43 9.06
C SER A 56 2.70 4.05 9.68
N SER A 57 2.80 2.98 8.89
CA SER A 57 3.13 1.66 9.43
C SER A 57 4.59 1.65 9.85
N TYR A 58 4.86 1.44 11.14
CA TYR A 58 6.20 1.28 11.69
C TYR A 58 6.47 -0.21 11.89
N SER A 59 7.38 -0.79 11.09
CA SER A 59 7.90 -2.12 11.33
C SER A 59 9.38 -2.03 11.73
N SER A 60 9.69 -2.49 12.94
CA SER A 60 11.07 -2.65 13.41
C SER A 60 11.26 -4.12 13.80
N SER A 61 12.03 -4.86 13.01
CA SER A 61 12.44 -6.22 13.33
C SER A 61 13.73 -6.17 14.15
N LYS A 62 13.64 -6.50 15.44
CA LYS A 62 14.81 -6.63 16.32
C LYS A 62 15.11 -8.11 16.55
N THR A 63 16.07 -8.67 15.81
CA THR A 63 16.57 -10.02 16.09
C THR A 63 17.63 -9.93 17.18
N LEU A 64 17.35 -10.47 18.36
CA LEU A 64 18.27 -10.48 19.49
C LEU A 64 18.96 -11.85 19.58
N GLY A 65 20.11 -12.00 18.92
CA GLY A 65 20.96 -13.20 19.01
C GLY A 65 21.92 -13.09 20.20
N GLY A 66 21.86 -14.06 21.13
CA GLY A 66 22.79 -14.16 22.26
C GLY A 66 23.92 -15.15 21.97
N SER A 67 25.17 -14.71 22.14
CA SER A 67 26.34 -15.59 22.09
C SER A 67 26.59 -16.19 23.48
N ILE A 68 26.59 -17.52 23.61
CA ILE A 68 27.15 -18.20 24.79
C ILE A 68 28.58 -18.64 24.47
N SER A 69 29.58 -17.95 25.02
CA SER A 69 30.98 -18.39 24.93
C SER A 69 31.33 -19.22 26.17
N SER A 70 31.25 -20.54 26.06
CA SER A 70 31.79 -21.45 27.08
C SER A 70 33.25 -21.75 26.73
N ASN A 71 34.19 -21.15 27.48
CA ASN A 71 35.60 -21.50 27.39
C ASN A 71 35.83 -22.90 27.98
N VAL A 72 35.70 -23.95 27.17
CA VAL A 72 36.21 -25.28 27.51
C VAL A 72 37.64 -25.36 26.99
N LYS A 73 38.61 -25.52 27.91
CA LYS A 73 40.03 -25.72 27.59
C LYS A 73 40.20 -26.98 26.73
N GLY A 74 40.48 -26.81 25.44
CA GLY A 74 40.94 -27.87 24.53
C GLY A 74 40.13 -27.94 23.24
N ASP A 75 40.81 -27.75 22.11
CA ASP A 75 40.32 -27.79 20.72
C ASP A 75 39.39 -26.66 20.25
N VAL A 76 40.01 -25.68 19.59
CA VAL A 76 39.35 -24.53 18.96
C VAL A 76 38.89 -24.91 17.55
N SER A 77 37.70 -25.47 17.42
CA SER A 77 36.96 -25.41 16.15
C SER A 77 36.12 -24.12 16.14
N ASN A 78 36.63 -23.10 15.46
CA ASN A 78 35.95 -21.82 15.29
C ASN A 78 34.76 -21.99 14.32
N LEU A 79 33.63 -22.52 14.80
CA LEU A 79 32.35 -22.46 14.10
C LEU A 79 31.78 -21.04 14.25
N GLY A 80 32.32 -20.10 13.47
CA GLY A 80 31.80 -18.75 13.36
C GLY A 80 30.47 -18.77 12.60
N TYR A 81 29.36 -18.56 13.30
CA TYR A 81 28.12 -18.15 12.66
C TYR A 81 28.20 -16.63 12.43
N ASN A 82 28.51 -16.22 11.19
CA ASN A 82 28.38 -14.82 10.80
C ASN A 82 26.89 -14.46 10.79
N SER A 83 26.46 -13.64 11.75
CA SER A 83 25.13 -13.05 11.76
C SER A 83 25.28 -11.56 11.51
N GLU A 84 25.02 -11.13 10.29
CA GLU A 84 24.85 -9.71 9.97
C GLU A 84 23.59 -9.18 10.66
N ASN A 85 23.70 -8.03 11.32
CA ASN A 85 22.62 -7.41 12.09
C ASN A 85 22.21 -6.11 11.38
N SER A 86 21.27 -6.19 10.44
CA SER A 86 20.69 -5.01 9.80
C SER A 86 19.44 -4.56 10.57
N LEU A 87 19.45 -3.32 11.04
CA LEU A 87 18.24 -2.66 11.56
C LEU A 87 17.64 -1.83 10.44
N GLU A 88 16.59 -2.36 9.81
CA GLU A 88 15.81 -1.62 8.82
C GLU A 88 14.58 -1.02 9.47
N THR A 89 14.53 0.31 9.54
CA THR A 89 13.30 1.04 9.89
C THR A 89 12.72 1.64 8.62
N ASN A 90 11.55 1.16 8.22
CA ASN A 90 10.82 1.68 7.08
C ASN A 90 9.51 2.31 7.57
N THR A 91 9.25 3.53 7.13
CA THR A 91 7.98 4.22 7.37
C THR A 91 7.39 4.61 6.02
N SER A 92 6.17 4.20 5.74
CA SER A 92 5.48 4.50 4.48
C SER A 92 4.05 4.95 4.74
N LYS A 93 3.48 5.67 3.77
CA LYS A 93 2.07 6.06 3.78
C LYS A 93 1.33 5.52 2.55
N PRO A 94 0.12 4.96 2.71
CA PRO A 94 -0.72 4.59 1.58
C PRO A 94 -1.17 5.81 0.77
N LEU A 95 -0.98 5.73 -0.53
CA LEU A 95 -1.45 6.70 -1.51
C LEU A 95 -2.90 6.40 -1.90
N ALA A 96 -3.71 7.44 -2.04
CA ALA A 96 -4.98 7.29 -2.74
C ALA A 96 -4.67 6.93 -4.19
N THR A 97 -5.17 5.79 -4.64
CA THR A 97 -4.79 5.21 -5.92
C THR A 97 -6.03 4.82 -6.70
N LEU A 98 -6.07 5.24 -7.97
CA LEU A 98 -7.11 4.88 -8.91
C LEU A 98 -6.45 4.23 -10.13
N GLY A 99 -6.77 2.97 -10.38
CA GLY A 99 -6.29 2.24 -11.54
C GLY A 99 -6.71 2.89 -12.86
N THR A 100 -6.07 2.43 -13.93
CA THR A 100 -6.34 2.80 -15.31
C THR A 100 -7.65 2.18 -15.82
N GLY A 101 -8.22 2.80 -16.86
CA GLY A 101 -9.55 2.47 -17.39
C GLY A 101 -10.36 3.72 -17.77
N ASN A 102 -11.66 3.55 -17.98
CA ASN A 102 -12.58 4.64 -18.30
C ASN A 102 -13.09 5.33 -17.03
N ILE A 103 -12.67 6.57 -16.80
CA ILE A 103 -13.06 7.36 -15.62
C ILE A 103 -13.87 8.58 -16.07
N ILE A 104 -15.11 8.66 -15.60
CA ILE A 104 -16.04 9.75 -15.87
C ILE A 104 -16.35 10.48 -14.57
N ILE A 105 -15.85 11.70 -14.46
CA ILE A 105 -16.21 12.66 -13.40
C ILE A 105 -17.12 13.71 -14.03
N LYS A 106 -18.35 13.80 -13.53
CA LYS A 106 -19.39 14.70 -14.08
C LYS A 106 -19.09 16.15 -13.72
N ASP A 107 -18.80 16.42 -12.45
CA ASP A 107 -18.49 17.74 -11.93
C ASP A 107 -17.00 17.85 -11.60
N LYS A 108 -16.21 18.19 -12.64
CA LYS A 108 -14.76 18.33 -12.52
C LYS A 108 -14.35 19.59 -11.75
N ASP A 109 -15.16 20.64 -11.79
CA ASP A 109 -14.85 21.92 -11.15
C ASP A 109 -14.89 21.81 -9.62
N ASN A 110 -15.73 20.92 -9.08
CA ASN A 110 -15.79 20.60 -7.65
C ASN A 110 -15.00 19.34 -7.27
N SER A 111 -14.16 18.81 -8.16
CA SER A 111 -13.33 17.63 -7.92
C SER A 111 -11.85 17.98 -7.73
N ASP A 112 -11.11 17.07 -7.11
CA ASP A 112 -9.65 17.16 -7.07
C ASP A 112 -9.05 16.86 -8.45
N ASP A 113 -7.91 17.48 -8.72
CA ASP A 113 -7.16 17.33 -9.96
C ASP A 113 -6.60 15.90 -10.13
N MET A 114 -7.04 15.22 -11.19
CA MET A 114 -6.63 13.85 -11.48
C MET A 114 -5.14 13.69 -11.75
N ASP A 115 -4.44 14.74 -12.18
CA ASP A 115 -3.01 14.69 -12.46
C ASP A 115 -2.17 14.50 -11.19
N ARG A 116 -2.76 14.80 -10.03
CA ARG A 116 -2.14 14.63 -8.71
C ARG A 116 -2.47 13.29 -8.05
N LEU A 117 -3.35 12.50 -8.65
CA LEU A 117 -3.79 11.20 -8.13
C LEU A 117 -2.82 10.10 -8.55
N ASN A 118 -2.51 9.16 -7.65
CA ASN A 118 -1.70 8.01 -8.02
C ASN A 118 -2.48 7.10 -8.99
N ARG A 119 -1.87 6.80 -10.15
CA ARG A 119 -2.44 5.87 -11.15
C ARG A 119 -1.70 4.54 -11.22
N ASP A 120 -0.60 4.41 -10.48
CA ASP A 120 0.18 3.20 -10.39
C ASP A 120 -0.40 2.29 -9.29
N LYS A 121 -1.13 1.24 -9.71
CA LYS A 121 -1.76 0.27 -8.80
C LYS A 121 -0.77 -0.68 -8.13
N ASP A 122 0.46 -0.77 -8.62
CA ASP A 122 1.49 -1.64 -8.07
C ASP A 122 2.33 -0.89 -7.02
N ASN A 123 2.44 0.44 -7.15
CA ASN A 123 3.14 1.32 -6.21
C ASN A 123 2.18 2.19 -5.38
N VAL A 124 1.42 1.56 -4.49
CA VAL A 124 0.40 2.23 -3.66
C VAL A 124 0.93 2.85 -2.37
N ASN A 125 2.20 2.67 -2.04
CA ASN A 125 2.81 3.20 -0.83
C ASN A 125 3.93 4.18 -1.19
N LYS A 126 4.03 5.26 -0.43
CA LYS A 126 5.15 6.20 -0.52
C LYS A 126 5.99 6.14 0.75
N ASP A 127 7.27 5.84 0.59
CA ASP A 127 8.23 5.86 1.69
C ASP A 127 8.44 7.29 2.20
N LEU A 128 8.55 7.41 3.52
CA LEU A 128 8.75 8.66 4.24
C LEU A 128 10.19 8.75 4.76
N TYR A 129 10.69 7.65 5.33
CA TYR A 129 12.06 7.48 5.77
C TYR A 129 12.45 6.01 5.65
N SER A 130 13.63 5.77 5.10
CA SER A 130 14.33 4.50 5.18
C SER A 130 15.70 4.75 5.80
N SER A 131 16.02 4.00 6.85
CA SER A 131 17.36 4.03 7.46
C SER A 131 17.86 2.60 7.47
N GLN A 132 18.79 2.31 6.57
CA GLN A 132 19.65 1.14 6.64
C GLN A 132 20.90 1.60 7.38
N MET A 133 21.13 1.08 8.58
CA MET A 133 22.44 1.23 9.22
C MET A 133 23.35 0.16 8.60
N GLU A 134 24.37 0.60 7.85
CA GLU A 134 25.45 -0.22 7.28
C GLU A 134 26.35 -0.80 8.37
#